data_AF-A0A6P1MCQ7-F1
#
_entry.id   AF-A0A6P1MCQ7-F1
#
_cell.length_a   1.000
_cell.length_b   1.000
_cell.length_c   1.000
_cell.angle_alpha   90.00
_cell.angle_beta   90.00
_cell.angle_gamma   90.00
#
_symmetry.space_group_name_H-M   'P 1'
#
loop_
_entity.id
_entity.type
_entity.pdbx_description
1 polymer ?
#
loop_
_entity_poly.entity_id
_entity_poly.type
_entity_poly.pdbx_seq_one_letter_code
_entity_poly.pdbx_strand_id
1 'polypeptide(L)'
;MKNIKVHLHPIVDQINLPTVLKTAILPGDSIERLFIATQLGEIFYVRDGIVETFLDIRSRILELGSSTGGYDERGLLGLAFHPEFHYNGLFYLHYSVAGTQGPGALPGVFHPNPCDPETLNLKWTNRETQYNHIDTVEEWILQPSGQPQKLRTLLNLRRPFLNHNGVNSLNFSPETGKLVLTTGDGGSGYDPFNLSQNNLEIAGKIIEIDVVKNIYSDTPPIVTRFDELPVPIQETLTVLAKGVRNIPGISFQKFFNQYIKYVGIVGQDLAESLYSFIFYKPKPVTQLIQDALAQSEPDDDGFINFGWRGWEGSFPTPIIRACSANTNLNEKTIAYYDEAVETLIQRLLPLTNYFHEDSRPDKFGGTALTGVQPYMGNQIVDLAGSVVFSDLARDEESPPPVRGVLAYTKITDVCKPSDFGVIETDYNFGTKSAYYVTLGTNLDQTSLYLGVYGSTNVTDYNQGTIFEIVP
;
A
#
# COMPACT_ATOMS: atom_id res chain seq x y z
N MET A 1 7.90 -10.94 -22.11
CA MET A 1 8.96 -9.89 -22.08
C MET A 1 10.30 -10.58 -21.84
N LYS A 2 11.46 -9.90 -21.93
CA LYS A 2 12.76 -10.56 -21.64
C LYS A 2 13.11 -10.40 -20.15
N ASN A 3 13.88 -11.34 -19.60
CA ASN A 3 14.49 -11.15 -18.29
C ASN A 3 15.61 -10.11 -18.39
N ILE A 4 15.75 -9.29 -17.36
CA ILE A 4 16.80 -8.28 -17.23
C ILE A 4 17.65 -8.65 -16.02
N LYS A 5 18.95 -8.37 -16.07
CA LYS A 5 19.85 -8.50 -14.92
C LYS A 5 20.20 -7.13 -14.39
N VAL A 6 20.26 -7.00 -13.07
CA VAL A 6 20.68 -5.79 -12.36
C VAL A 6 21.55 -6.16 -11.17
N HIS A 7 22.35 -5.21 -10.73
CA HIS A 7 23.13 -5.31 -9.50
C HIS A 7 22.39 -4.65 -8.34
N LEU A 8 22.48 -5.23 -7.14
CA LEU A 8 22.07 -4.57 -5.90
C LEU A 8 23.29 -4.02 -5.19
N HIS A 9 23.39 -2.69 -5.11
CA HIS A 9 24.47 -2.00 -4.40
C HIS A 9 24.02 -1.62 -2.99
N PRO A 10 24.58 -2.21 -1.92
CA PRO A 10 24.14 -1.92 -0.55
C PRO A 10 24.51 -0.48 -0.16
N ILE A 11 23.52 0.28 0.31
CA ILE A 11 23.68 1.65 0.82
C ILE A 11 23.87 1.63 2.34
N VAL A 12 23.03 0.85 3.02
CA VAL A 12 23.01 0.75 4.48
C VAL A 12 22.46 -0.61 4.90
N ASP A 13 23.00 -1.16 5.98
CA ASP A 13 22.56 -2.39 6.61
C ASP A 13 22.18 -2.19 8.09
N GLN A 14 21.77 -3.26 8.75
CA GLN A 14 21.42 -3.28 10.19
C GLN A 14 20.30 -2.31 10.58
N ILE A 15 19.35 -2.07 9.67
CA ILE A 15 18.14 -1.27 9.96
C ILE A 15 16.99 -2.23 10.35
N ASN A 16 16.07 -1.77 11.21
CA ASN A 16 14.77 -2.43 11.38
C ASN A 16 13.94 -2.44 10.09
N LEU A 17 12.84 -3.20 10.07
CA LEU A 17 12.05 -3.46 8.86
C LEU A 17 11.70 -2.15 8.11
N PRO A 18 12.25 -1.90 6.91
CA PRO A 18 11.99 -0.67 6.18
C PRO A 18 10.62 -0.76 5.48
N THR A 19 9.74 0.19 5.78
CA THR A 19 8.39 0.25 5.19
C THR A 19 8.29 1.30 4.09
N VAL A 20 9.07 2.38 4.19
CA VAL A 20 9.02 3.50 3.24
C VAL A 20 10.42 3.99 2.89
N LEU A 21 10.66 4.13 1.58
CA LEU A 21 11.84 4.76 1.01
C LEU A 21 11.41 5.99 0.20
N LYS A 22 11.86 7.18 0.62
CA LYS A 22 11.60 8.45 -0.07
C LYS A 22 12.89 9.23 -0.21
N THR A 23 12.91 10.18 -1.12
CA THR A 23 13.96 11.20 -1.13
C THR A 23 13.38 12.59 -0.93
N ALA A 24 14.19 13.48 -0.37
CA ALA A 24 13.85 14.89 -0.24
C ALA A 24 15.13 15.72 -0.09
N ILE A 25 15.00 17.03 -0.32
CA ILE A 25 16.05 18.01 -0.03
C ILE A 25 15.69 18.69 1.29
N LEU A 26 16.60 18.64 2.27
CA LEU A 26 16.40 19.29 3.56
C LEU A 26 16.30 20.82 3.42
N PRO A 27 15.55 21.51 4.29
CA PRO A 27 15.56 22.96 4.36
C PRO A 27 16.96 23.55 4.47
N GLY A 28 17.30 24.45 3.54
CA GLY A 28 18.62 25.09 3.48
C GLY A 28 19.75 24.22 2.91
N ASP A 29 19.49 22.97 2.53
CA ASP A 29 20.41 22.10 1.81
C ASP A 29 20.17 22.20 0.29
N SER A 30 21.10 21.74 -0.54
CA SER A 30 20.95 21.63 -2.00
C SER A 30 21.03 20.19 -2.50
N ILE A 31 21.25 19.23 -1.59
CA ILE A 31 21.48 17.84 -1.93
C ILE A 31 20.26 17.01 -1.57
N GLU A 32 19.77 16.24 -2.54
CA GLU A 32 18.74 15.22 -2.34
C GLU A 32 19.29 14.07 -1.47
N ARG A 33 18.53 13.67 -0.45
CA ARG A 33 18.89 12.60 0.48
C ARG A 33 17.85 11.50 0.47
N LEU A 34 18.31 10.25 0.65
CA LEU A 34 17.44 9.09 0.86
C LEU A 34 17.01 9.05 2.32
N PHE A 35 15.69 8.99 2.54
CA PHE A 35 15.03 8.80 3.82
C PHE A 35 14.47 7.38 3.91
N ILE A 36 14.64 6.78 5.08
CA ILE A 36 14.28 5.39 5.36
C ILE A 36 13.40 5.39 6.60
N ALA A 37 12.11 5.08 6.43
CA ALA A 37 11.20 4.88 7.55
C ALA A 37 11.09 3.38 7.85
N THR A 38 11.21 3.05 9.14
CA THR A 38 11.08 1.67 9.63
C THR A 38 9.73 1.45 10.28
N GLN A 39 9.24 0.22 10.25
CA GLN A 39 7.95 -0.16 10.84
C GLN A 39 7.84 0.19 12.32
N LEU A 40 8.96 0.15 13.06
CA LEU A 40 9.00 0.48 14.48
C LEU A 40 8.84 1.98 14.77
N GLY A 41 9.02 2.86 13.78
CA GLY A 41 8.88 4.30 13.96
C GLY A 41 10.18 5.10 13.99
N GLU A 42 11.30 4.50 13.59
CA GLU A 42 12.55 5.22 13.35
C GLU A 42 12.57 5.70 11.90
N ILE A 43 12.96 6.96 11.69
CA ILE A 43 13.17 7.56 10.38
C ILE A 43 14.61 8.03 10.31
N PHE A 44 15.34 7.52 9.33
CA PHE A 44 16.73 7.87 9.06
C PHE A 44 16.85 8.63 7.74
N TYR A 45 17.98 9.29 7.54
CA TYR A 45 18.41 9.74 6.23
C TYR A 45 19.89 9.45 6.01
N VAL A 46 20.27 9.26 4.75
CA VAL A 46 21.67 8.97 4.36
C VAL A 46 22.33 10.24 3.85
N ARG A 47 23.41 10.67 4.51
CA ARG A 47 24.27 11.78 4.11
C ARG A 47 25.71 11.30 4.01
N ASP A 48 26.27 11.39 2.80
CA ASP A 48 27.69 11.11 2.52
C ASP A 48 28.14 9.73 3.02
N GLY A 49 27.26 8.73 2.89
CA GLY A 49 27.47 7.35 3.36
C GLY A 49 27.22 7.13 4.86
N ILE A 50 26.83 8.17 5.60
CA ILE A 50 26.50 8.12 7.03
C ILE A 50 24.98 8.13 7.19
N VAL A 51 24.50 7.28 8.10
CA VAL A 51 23.08 7.19 8.47
C VAL A 51 22.84 8.08 9.68
N GLU A 52 21.95 9.05 9.54
CA GLU A 52 21.57 9.97 10.61
C GLU A 52 20.09 9.78 10.97
N THR A 53 19.74 9.89 12.25
CA THR A 53 18.35 9.86 12.69
C THR A 53 17.67 11.19 12.36
N PHE A 54 16.60 11.13 11.55
CA PHE A 54 15.72 12.25 11.30
C PHE A 54 14.69 12.40 12.43
N LEU A 55 14.04 11.30 12.80
CA LEU A 55 12.96 11.27 13.78
C LEU A 55 12.86 9.87 14.42
N ASP A 56 12.54 9.80 15.72
CA ASP A 56 12.20 8.57 16.42
C ASP A 56 10.84 8.73 17.12
N ILE A 57 9.83 8.02 16.62
CA ILE A 57 8.49 7.97 17.19
C ILE A 57 8.14 6.60 17.75
N ARG A 58 9.11 5.73 18.08
CA ARG A 58 8.84 4.37 18.61
C ARG A 58 7.88 4.36 19.80
N SER A 59 7.96 5.38 20.67
CA SER A 59 7.06 5.54 21.82
C SER A 59 5.59 5.83 21.45
N ARG A 60 5.32 6.23 20.20
CA ARG A 60 3.99 6.49 19.64
C ARG A 60 3.48 5.33 18.80
N ILE A 61 4.34 4.39 18.45
CA ILE A 61 3.98 3.19 17.70
C ILE A 61 3.49 2.11 18.67
N LEU A 62 2.40 1.45 18.29
CA LEU A 62 1.87 0.33 19.06
C LEU A 62 2.84 -0.86 19.08
N GLU A 63 2.77 -1.67 20.13
CA GLU A 63 3.63 -2.85 20.28
C GLU A 63 3.37 -3.87 19.16
N LEU A 64 4.40 -4.16 18.37
CA LEU A 64 4.32 -5.02 17.19
C LEU A 64 4.67 -6.48 17.50
N GLY A 65 4.04 -7.41 16.80
CA GLY A 65 4.40 -8.83 16.78
C GLY A 65 4.03 -9.63 18.04
N SER A 66 3.48 -8.98 19.07
CA SER A 66 3.15 -9.62 20.36
C SER A 66 2.01 -10.65 20.27
N SER A 67 1.10 -10.53 19.29
CA SER A 67 -0.12 -11.33 19.19
C SER A 67 -0.13 -12.39 18.08
N THR A 68 0.92 -12.47 17.26
CA THR A 68 0.88 -13.18 15.95
C THR A 68 2.11 -14.04 15.68
N GLY A 69 2.97 -14.27 16.68
CA GLY A 69 4.21 -15.01 16.47
C GLY A 69 5.20 -14.28 15.58
N GLY A 70 5.09 -12.95 15.50
CA GLY A 70 6.06 -12.09 14.83
C GLY A 70 5.59 -11.34 13.59
N TYR A 71 4.58 -11.80 12.85
CA TYR A 71 4.09 -11.07 11.67
C TYR A 71 3.11 -9.95 12.06
N ASP A 72 3.31 -8.74 11.58
CA ASP A 72 2.43 -7.60 11.87
C ASP A 72 2.45 -6.61 10.71
N GLU A 73 1.31 -6.05 10.33
CA GLU A 73 1.22 -4.97 9.32
C GLU A 73 0.89 -3.62 9.95
N ARG A 74 0.86 -3.53 11.28
CA ARG A 74 0.76 -2.25 12.01
C ARG A 74 2.15 -1.62 12.10
N GLY A 75 2.20 -0.36 12.51
CA GLY A 75 3.46 0.35 12.73
C GLY A 75 3.49 1.70 12.02
N LEU A 76 4.68 2.15 11.61
CA LEU A 76 4.83 3.31 10.72
C LEU A 76 4.67 2.86 9.26
N LEU A 77 3.58 3.30 8.63
CA LEU A 77 3.10 2.80 7.34
C LEU A 77 3.28 3.80 6.20
N GLY A 78 3.37 5.10 6.50
CA GLY A 78 3.47 6.15 5.49
C GLY A 78 4.37 7.31 5.91
N LEU A 79 5.13 7.81 4.95
CA LEU A 79 5.93 9.04 5.02
C LEU A 79 5.81 9.77 3.68
N ALA A 80 5.43 11.05 3.72
CA ALA A 80 5.44 11.93 2.56
C ALA A 80 6.00 13.30 2.94
N PHE A 81 6.94 13.80 2.14
CA PHE A 81 7.40 15.18 2.24
C PHE A 81 6.48 16.09 1.42
N HIS A 82 6.17 17.27 1.95
CA HIS A 82 5.46 18.29 1.18
C HIS A 82 6.24 18.62 -0.10
N PRO A 83 5.60 18.95 -1.24
CA PRO A 83 6.32 19.28 -2.49
C PRO A 83 7.30 20.44 -2.33
N GLU A 84 7.00 21.34 -1.38
CA GLU A 84 7.86 22.46 -0.97
C GLU A 84 8.62 22.20 0.34
N PHE A 85 8.88 20.95 0.72
CA PHE A 85 9.56 20.59 1.98
C PHE A 85 10.89 21.33 2.16
N HIS A 86 11.66 21.53 1.08
CA HIS A 86 12.89 22.32 1.10
C HIS A 86 12.67 23.77 1.58
N TYR A 87 11.49 24.34 1.39
CA TYR A 87 11.16 25.70 1.81
C TYR A 87 10.39 25.74 3.14
N ASN A 88 9.45 24.82 3.36
CA ASN A 88 8.51 24.90 4.47
C ASN A 88 8.75 23.86 5.59
N GLY A 89 9.60 22.86 5.36
CA GLY A 89 9.89 21.80 6.32
C GLY A 89 8.71 20.87 6.63
N LEU A 90 7.60 20.92 5.89
CA LEU A 90 6.40 20.13 6.17
C LEU A 90 6.52 18.69 5.64
N PHE A 91 6.15 17.73 6.48
CA PHE A 91 6.06 16.32 6.11
C PHE A 91 4.93 15.63 6.88
N TYR A 92 4.55 14.43 6.47
CA TYR A 92 3.35 13.75 6.93
C TYR A 92 3.64 12.30 7.25
N LEU A 93 3.05 11.80 8.33
CA LEU A 93 3.20 10.44 8.81
C LEU A 93 1.85 9.74 8.88
N HIS A 94 1.83 8.45 8.57
CA HIS A 94 0.70 7.55 8.81
C HIS A 94 1.18 6.36 9.64
N TYR A 95 0.61 6.17 10.83
CA TYR A 95 1.04 5.09 11.72
C TYR A 95 -0.04 4.61 12.69
N SER A 96 0.17 3.39 13.20
CA SER A 96 -0.71 2.75 14.18
C SER A 96 -0.34 3.16 15.62
N VAL A 97 -1.31 3.72 16.35
CA VAL A 97 -1.10 4.50 17.58
C VAL A 97 -0.93 3.61 18.82
N ALA A 98 0.11 3.90 19.62
CA ALA A 98 0.38 3.21 20.88
C ALA A 98 -0.81 3.26 21.86
N GLY A 99 -1.07 2.12 22.53
CA GLY A 99 -2.11 2.00 23.55
C GLY A 99 -3.53 1.88 23.00
N THR A 100 -3.70 1.72 21.68
CA THR A 100 -5.01 1.60 21.02
C THR A 100 -5.37 0.16 20.65
N GLN A 101 -4.54 -0.82 21.02
CA GLN A 101 -4.78 -2.22 20.70
C GLN A 101 -6.08 -2.70 21.36
N GLY A 102 -6.97 -3.24 20.54
CA GLY A 102 -8.25 -3.80 20.92
C GLY A 102 -8.39 -5.27 20.54
N PRO A 103 -9.55 -5.87 20.82
CA PRO A 103 -9.80 -7.30 20.63
C PRO A 103 -9.93 -7.74 19.16
N GLY A 104 -10.03 -6.80 18.22
CA GLY A 104 -10.39 -7.07 16.82
C GLY A 104 -11.90 -7.15 16.59
N ALA A 105 -12.32 -7.12 15.33
CA ALA A 105 -13.73 -7.09 14.95
C ALA A 105 -14.40 -8.49 14.92
N LEU A 106 -13.65 -9.55 14.65
CA LEU A 106 -14.10 -10.94 14.68
C LEU A 106 -13.08 -11.83 15.41
N PRO A 107 -13.52 -12.90 16.08
CA PRO A 107 -12.62 -13.90 16.63
C PRO A 107 -12.07 -14.80 15.52
N GLY A 108 -10.73 -14.83 15.37
CA GLY A 108 -10.04 -15.76 14.48
C GLY A 108 -10.17 -15.43 12.98
N VAL A 109 -9.86 -16.43 12.15
CA VAL A 109 -9.82 -16.29 10.69
C VAL A 109 -11.22 -16.46 10.09
N PHE A 110 -11.67 -15.49 9.31
CA PHE A 110 -12.93 -15.54 8.60
C PHE A 110 -12.80 -16.28 7.26
N HIS A 111 -13.73 -17.20 7.00
CA HIS A 111 -13.90 -17.85 5.70
C HIS A 111 -15.38 -17.76 5.31
N PRO A 112 -15.73 -17.12 4.18
CA PRO A 112 -17.12 -17.05 3.74
C PRO A 112 -17.64 -18.44 3.36
N ASN A 113 -18.91 -18.68 3.63
CA ASN A 113 -19.63 -19.85 3.14
C ASN A 113 -20.65 -19.39 2.09
N PRO A 114 -20.44 -19.71 0.79
CA PRO A 114 -21.33 -19.28 -0.29
C PRO A 114 -22.78 -19.75 -0.13
N CYS A 115 -23.01 -20.80 0.65
CA CYS A 115 -24.33 -21.35 0.93
C CYS A 115 -24.97 -20.76 2.20
N ASP A 116 -24.30 -19.85 2.91
CA ASP A 116 -24.77 -19.22 4.13
C ASP A 116 -24.76 -17.68 3.99
N PRO A 117 -25.93 -17.07 3.71
CA PRO A 117 -26.06 -15.63 3.55
C PRO A 117 -25.60 -14.80 4.74
N GLU A 118 -25.60 -15.35 5.96
CA GLU A 118 -25.16 -14.63 7.16
C GLU A 118 -23.64 -14.38 7.13
N THR A 119 -22.88 -15.28 6.51
CA THR A 119 -21.44 -15.10 6.33
C THR A 119 -21.11 -14.08 5.25
N LEU A 120 -21.97 -13.90 4.24
CA LEU A 120 -21.70 -13.05 3.07
C LEU A 120 -22.05 -11.57 3.29
N ASN A 121 -22.89 -11.29 4.29
CA ASN A 121 -23.48 -9.97 4.53
C ASN A 121 -23.18 -9.43 5.94
N LEU A 122 -22.07 -9.86 6.56
CA LEU A 122 -21.69 -9.38 7.88
C LEU A 122 -21.56 -7.84 7.87
N LYS A 123 -21.96 -7.22 8.98
CA LYS A 123 -21.83 -5.78 9.19
C LYS A 123 -21.05 -5.56 10.48
N TRP A 124 -20.09 -4.64 10.40
CA TRP A 124 -19.32 -4.23 11.55
C TRP A 124 -20.08 -3.19 12.38
N THR A 125 -20.99 -3.65 13.23
CA THR A 125 -21.92 -2.78 14.00
C THR A 125 -21.37 -2.37 15.36
N ASN A 126 -20.57 -3.21 16.00
CA ASN A 126 -19.95 -3.01 17.31
C ASN A 126 -18.58 -2.32 17.22
N ARG A 127 -18.42 -1.42 16.25
CA ARG A 127 -17.14 -0.77 15.90
C ARG A 127 -16.48 0.05 17.01
N GLU A 128 -17.24 0.56 17.97
CA GLU A 128 -16.67 1.29 19.12
C GLU A 128 -15.94 0.40 20.14
N THR A 129 -16.26 -0.89 20.20
CA THR A 129 -15.73 -1.83 21.20
C THR A 129 -15.04 -3.05 20.61
N GLN A 130 -15.28 -3.36 19.34
CA GLN A 130 -14.67 -4.49 18.63
C GLN A 130 -13.87 -3.96 17.44
N TYR A 131 -12.68 -3.46 17.73
CA TYR A 131 -11.71 -3.00 16.74
C TYR A 131 -10.31 -3.47 17.15
N ASN A 132 -9.38 -3.46 16.21
CA ASN A 132 -8.02 -3.93 16.46
C ASN A 132 -7.08 -2.81 16.91
N HIS A 133 -7.09 -1.66 16.24
CA HIS A 133 -6.24 -0.52 16.59
C HIS A 133 -6.78 0.77 15.95
N ILE A 134 -6.13 1.89 16.28
CA ILE A 134 -6.34 3.19 15.63
C ILE A 134 -5.08 3.55 14.86
N ASP A 135 -5.24 3.87 13.58
CA ASP A 135 -4.24 4.53 12.77
C ASP A 135 -4.44 6.06 12.83
N THR A 136 -3.36 6.82 12.67
CA THR A 136 -3.40 8.27 12.62
C THR A 136 -2.64 8.80 11.41
N VAL A 137 -3.15 9.87 10.80
CA VAL A 137 -2.45 10.65 9.78
C VAL A 137 -2.14 12.01 10.37
N GLU A 138 -0.86 12.38 10.40
CA GLU A 138 -0.38 13.58 11.07
C GLU A 138 0.44 14.47 10.16
N GLU A 139 0.33 15.78 10.37
CA GLU A 139 1.18 16.79 9.76
C GLU A 139 2.28 17.20 10.75
N TRP A 140 3.51 17.23 10.27
CA TRP A 140 4.71 17.53 11.02
C TRP A 140 5.53 18.61 10.31
N ILE A 141 6.41 19.27 11.06
CA ILE A 141 7.33 20.28 10.55
C ILE A 141 8.74 20.02 11.07
N LEU A 142 9.73 20.12 10.20
CA LEU A 142 11.13 20.26 10.60
C LEU A 142 11.40 21.72 10.97
N GLN A 143 11.60 21.97 12.26
CA GLN A 143 11.91 23.32 12.75
C GLN A 143 13.31 23.77 12.26
N PRO A 144 13.59 25.08 12.18
CA PRO A 144 14.92 25.60 11.88
C PRO A 144 16.02 25.15 12.86
N SER A 145 15.63 24.71 14.06
CA SER A 145 16.54 24.08 15.04
C SER A 145 16.99 22.66 14.65
N GLY A 146 16.45 22.10 13.56
CA GLY A 146 16.70 20.74 13.09
C GLY A 146 15.85 19.67 13.77
N GLN A 147 14.91 20.05 14.65
CA GLN A 147 14.06 19.10 15.37
C GLN A 147 12.67 18.99 14.71
N PRO A 148 12.23 17.79 14.30
CA PRO A 148 10.87 17.60 13.81
C PRO A 148 9.83 17.68 14.94
N GLN A 149 8.70 18.32 14.67
CA GLN A 149 7.59 18.49 15.62
C GLN A 149 6.25 18.24 14.94
N LYS A 150 5.35 17.52 15.62
CA LYS A 150 3.95 17.37 15.22
C LYS A 150 3.24 18.73 15.25
N LEU A 151 2.61 19.11 14.14
CA LEU A 151 1.75 20.29 14.06
C LEU A 151 0.31 19.95 14.43
N ARG A 152 -0.30 18.99 13.71
CA ARG A 152 -1.70 18.60 13.91
C ARG A 152 -1.98 17.17 13.46
N THR A 153 -3.13 16.67 13.87
CA THR A 153 -3.69 15.40 13.40
C THR A 153 -4.68 15.70 12.27
N LEU A 154 -4.57 15.00 11.14
CA LEU A 154 -5.48 15.13 10.02
C LEU A 154 -6.65 14.14 10.14
N LEU A 155 -6.36 12.88 10.47
CA LEU A 155 -7.35 11.80 10.58
C LEU A 155 -6.96 10.82 11.70
N ASN A 156 -7.96 10.24 12.36
CA ASN A 156 -7.82 9.08 13.23
C ASN A 156 -8.78 7.99 12.74
N LEU A 157 -8.24 6.85 12.34
CA LEU A 157 -8.97 5.79 11.64
C LEU A 157 -8.99 4.54 12.49
N ARG A 158 -10.18 4.05 12.82
CA ARG A 158 -10.32 2.79 13.53
C ARG A 158 -10.28 1.62 12.55
N ARG A 159 -9.45 0.63 12.86
CA ARG A 159 -9.18 -0.53 11.99
C ARG A 159 -9.79 -1.81 12.60
N PRO A 160 -10.55 -2.60 11.84
CA PRO A 160 -11.22 -3.79 12.38
C PRO A 160 -10.26 -4.95 12.64
N PHE A 161 -9.20 -5.09 11.82
CA PHE A 161 -8.20 -6.15 11.95
C PHE A 161 -6.77 -5.57 11.93
N LEU A 162 -5.77 -6.41 12.22
CA LEU A 162 -4.37 -6.00 12.29
C LEU A 162 -3.68 -5.90 10.92
N ASN A 163 -4.29 -6.44 9.87
CA ASN A 163 -3.74 -6.51 8.52
C ASN A 163 -4.54 -5.68 7.51
N HIS A 164 -4.05 -5.66 6.27
CA HIS A 164 -4.42 -4.82 5.15
C HIS A 164 -4.40 -3.33 5.45
N ASN A 165 -3.39 -2.86 6.19
CA ASN A 165 -3.22 -1.43 6.50
C ASN A 165 -2.45 -0.68 5.40
N GLY A 166 -1.88 -1.42 4.45
CA GLY A 166 -1.00 -0.88 3.40
C GLY A 166 0.37 -0.45 3.94
N VAL A 167 1.29 -0.20 3.00
CA VAL A 167 2.62 0.37 3.27
C VAL A 167 2.91 1.44 2.24
N ASN A 168 3.87 2.33 2.52
CA ASN A 168 4.12 3.50 1.67
C ASN A 168 2.83 4.29 1.39
N SER A 169 2.00 4.43 2.43
CA SER A 169 0.60 4.78 2.28
C SER A 169 0.34 6.25 1.94
N LEU A 170 1.35 7.11 2.06
CA LEU A 170 1.28 8.55 1.83
C LEU A 170 2.15 8.97 0.65
N ASN A 171 1.58 9.76 -0.26
CA ASN A 171 2.28 10.39 -1.38
C ASN A 171 1.68 11.78 -1.64
N PHE A 172 2.41 12.70 -2.25
CA PHE A 172 1.81 13.90 -2.82
C PHE A 172 1.47 13.66 -4.29
N SER A 173 0.25 14.03 -4.68
CA SER A 173 -0.14 14.03 -6.08
C SER A 173 0.57 15.18 -6.79
N PRO A 174 1.44 14.91 -7.79
CA PRO A 174 2.05 15.97 -8.59
C PRO A 174 1.05 16.64 -9.55
N GLU A 175 -0.16 16.08 -9.68
CA GLU A 175 -1.25 16.67 -10.47
C GLU A 175 -2.02 17.74 -9.70
N THR A 176 -2.36 17.46 -8.45
CA THR A 176 -3.26 18.29 -7.65
C THR A 176 -2.54 19.04 -6.54
N GLY A 177 -1.30 18.64 -6.20
CA GLY A 177 -0.55 19.16 -5.06
C GLY A 177 -1.09 18.71 -3.70
N LYS A 178 -2.07 17.80 -3.67
CA LYS A 178 -2.69 17.31 -2.44
C LYS A 178 -1.97 16.07 -1.89
N LEU A 179 -2.09 15.87 -0.57
CA LEU A 179 -1.64 14.65 0.08
C LEU A 179 -2.60 13.51 -0.29
N VAL A 180 -2.07 12.36 -0.66
CA VAL A 180 -2.80 11.16 -1.00
C VAL A 180 -2.59 10.12 0.09
N LEU A 181 -3.67 9.64 0.68
CA LEU A 181 -3.72 8.51 1.59
C LEU A 181 -4.28 7.29 0.85
N THR A 182 -3.57 6.18 0.93
CA THR A 182 -4.06 4.87 0.48
C THR A 182 -4.42 4.01 1.68
N THR A 183 -5.59 3.36 1.65
CA THR A 183 -6.06 2.47 2.70
C THR A 183 -6.45 1.12 2.11
N GLY A 184 -6.09 0.03 2.79
CA GLY A 184 -6.67 -1.28 2.50
C GLY A 184 -8.05 -1.46 3.14
N ASP A 185 -8.71 -2.57 2.81
CA ASP A 185 -10.10 -2.91 3.13
C ASP A 185 -10.41 -3.02 4.62
N GLY A 186 -9.40 -3.03 5.49
CA GLY A 186 -9.57 -3.16 6.95
C GLY A 186 -9.01 -4.47 7.51
N GLY A 187 -8.65 -5.41 6.64
CA GLY A 187 -8.03 -6.68 6.97
C GLY A 187 -9.00 -7.86 6.99
N SER A 188 -8.49 -9.00 7.45
CA SER A 188 -9.08 -10.33 7.24
C SER A 188 -9.19 -10.72 5.76
N GLY A 189 -9.28 -12.02 5.49
CA GLY A 189 -9.60 -12.50 4.15
C GLY A 189 -11.02 -12.12 3.74
N TYR A 190 -11.21 -11.92 2.43
CA TYR A 190 -12.51 -11.75 1.77
C TYR A 190 -13.35 -10.52 2.16
N ASP A 191 -12.75 -9.50 2.80
CA ASP A 191 -13.43 -8.28 3.29
C ASP A 191 -14.79 -8.59 3.94
N PRO A 192 -14.80 -9.15 5.17
CA PRO A 192 -16.00 -9.72 5.77
C PRO A 192 -17.17 -8.74 5.84
N PHE A 193 -16.88 -7.44 5.96
CA PHE A 193 -17.87 -6.39 6.16
C PHE A 193 -18.19 -5.59 4.89
N ASN A 194 -17.56 -5.95 3.77
CA ASN A 194 -17.65 -5.25 2.49
C ASN A 194 -17.31 -3.75 2.60
N LEU A 195 -16.22 -3.42 3.29
CA LEU A 195 -15.82 -2.04 3.52
C LEU A 195 -15.22 -1.39 2.26
N SER A 196 -14.50 -2.16 1.44
CA SER A 196 -13.80 -1.63 0.27
C SER A 196 -14.75 -1.04 -0.78
N GLN A 197 -15.90 -1.67 -1.00
CA GLN A 197 -16.91 -1.26 -1.98
C GLN A 197 -17.93 -0.26 -1.42
N ASN A 198 -18.11 -0.23 -0.10
CA ASN A 198 -19.01 0.73 0.54
C ASN A 198 -18.46 2.16 0.41
N ASN A 199 -19.22 3.03 -0.29
CA ASN A 199 -18.82 4.41 -0.58
C ASN A 199 -18.65 5.30 0.68
N LEU A 200 -19.29 4.95 1.80
CA LEU A 200 -19.17 5.72 3.05
C LEU A 200 -18.04 5.24 3.97
N GLU A 201 -17.49 4.04 3.75
CA GLU A 201 -16.37 3.54 4.55
C GLU A 201 -15.04 4.12 4.05
N ILE A 202 -14.16 4.48 4.98
CA ILE A 202 -12.82 5.02 4.68
C ILE A 202 -11.86 3.92 4.22
N ALA A 203 -12.10 2.68 4.65
CA ALA A 203 -11.29 1.53 4.27
C ALA A 203 -11.46 1.15 2.79
N GLY A 204 -10.39 0.65 2.20
CA GLY A 204 -10.31 0.23 0.80
C GLY A 204 -10.43 1.38 -0.21
N LYS A 205 -9.88 2.55 0.12
CA LYS A 205 -9.96 3.79 -0.68
C LYS A 205 -8.60 4.38 -0.98
N ILE A 206 -8.53 5.15 -2.05
CA ILE A 206 -7.45 6.12 -2.31
C ILE A 206 -8.06 7.51 -2.16
N ILE A 207 -7.52 8.33 -1.26
CA ILE A 207 -8.13 9.58 -0.79
C ILE A 207 -7.13 10.72 -0.95
N GLU A 208 -7.52 11.80 -1.60
CA GLU A 208 -6.82 13.09 -1.52
C GLU A 208 -7.29 13.88 -0.30
N ILE A 209 -6.33 14.51 0.37
CA ILE A 209 -6.49 15.38 1.52
C ILE A 209 -5.92 16.75 1.15
N ASP A 210 -6.79 17.76 1.11
CA ASP A 210 -6.40 19.16 0.96
C ASP A 210 -5.84 19.69 2.29
N VAL A 211 -4.52 19.63 2.43
CA VAL A 211 -3.79 20.06 3.64
C VAL A 211 -3.67 21.58 3.79
N VAL A 212 -3.96 22.35 2.73
CA VAL A 212 -3.94 23.82 2.81
C VAL A 212 -5.17 24.35 3.54
N LYS A 213 -6.29 23.61 3.48
CA LYS A 213 -7.50 23.97 4.24
C LYS A 213 -7.23 23.87 5.75
N ASN A 214 -7.52 24.98 6.43
CA ASN A 214 -7.42 25.02 7.88
C ASN A 214 -8.67 24.36 8.49
N ILE A 215 -8.45 23.29 9.26
CA ILE A 215 -9.48 22.63 10.04
C ILE A 215 -9.37 23.12 11.48
N TYR A 216 -10.45 23.68 12.04
CA TYR A 216 -10.49 24.21 13.42
C TYR A 216 -10.62 23.08 14.46
N SER A 217 -9.82 22.02 14.36
CA SER A 217 -9.81 20.93 15.33
C SER A 217 -8.42 20.31 15.45
N ASP A 218 -7.80 20.44 16.62
CA ASP A 218 -6.52 19.79 16.94
C ASP A 218 -6.71 18.29 17.25
N THR A 219 -7.96 17.88 17.52
CA THR A 219 -8.34 16.51 17.90
C THR A 219 -9.51 16.02 17.04
N PRO A 220 -9.25 15.62 15.77
CA PRO A 220 -10.27 15.02 14.93
C PRO A 220 -10.82 13.73 15.59
N PRO A 221 -12.12 13.42 15.43
CA PRO A 221 -12.70 12.21 16.00
C PRO A 221 -12.05 10.95 15.42
N ILE A 222 -12.11 9.87 16.19
CA ILE A 222 -11.76 8.53 15.71
C ILE A 222 -12.96 8.03 14.92
N VAL A 223 -12.75 7.75 13.64
CA VAL A 223 -13.82 7.39 12.72
C VAL A 223 -13.47 6.12 11.94
N THR A 224 -14.50 5.56 11.33
CA THR A 224 -14.48 4.46 10.38
C THR A 224 -15.10 4.87 9.05
N ARG A 225 -16.00 5.85 9.09
CA ARG A 225 -16.78 6.33 7.95
C ARG A 225 -16.65 7.82 7.75
N PHE A 226 -16.95 8.25 6.53
CA PHE A 226 -16.91 9.65 6.15
C PHE A 226 -18.02 10.49 6.81
N ASP A 227 -19.20 9.92 7.03
CA ASP A 227 -20.35 10.60 7.67
C ASP A 227 -20.16 10.85 9.17
N GLU A 228 -19.16 10.20 9.79
CA GLU A 228 -18.75 10.43 11.18
C GLU A 228 -17.81 11.64 11.34
N LEU A 229 -17.23 12.13 10.24
CA LEU A 229 -16.32 13.27 10.25
C LEU A 229 -17.09 14.60 10.36
N PRO A 230 -16.55 15.63 11.04
CA PRO A 230 -17.07 16.98 10.96
C PRO A 230 -17.00 17.52 9.53
N VAL A 231 -18.01 18.31 9.12
CA VAL A 231 -18.10 18.91 7.78
C VAL A 231 -16.80 19.59 7.32
N PRO A 232 -16.08 20.40 8.14
CA PRO A 232 -14.83 21.01 7.70
C PRO A 232 -13.75 20.00 7.29
N ILE A 233 -13.73 18.80 7.89
CA ILE A 233 -12.82 17.72 7.51
C ILE A 233 -13.36 17.01 6.27
N GLN A 234 -14.67 16.75 6.18
CA GLN A 234 -15.27 16.16 4.96
C GLN A 234 -14.93 16.99 3.71
N GLU A 235 -14.93 18.32 3.82
CA GLU A 235 -14.61 19.25 2.73
C GLU A 235 -13.14 19.24 2.29
N THR A 236 -12.21 18.65 3.06
CA THR A 236 -10.81 18.47 2.65
C THR A 236 -10.60 17.18 1.87
N LEU A 237 -11.53 16.24 1.93
CA LEU A 237 -11.36 14.88 1.42
C LEU A 237 -12.02 14.68 0.06
N THR A 238 -11.31 13.99 -0.83
CA THR A 238 -11.82 13.57 -2.14
C THR A 238 -11.35 12.15 -2.42
N VAL A 239 -12.28 11.24 -2.72
CA VAL A 239 -11.97 9.85 -3.03
C VAL A 239 -11.60 9.72 -4.52
N LEU A 240 -10.38 9.24 -4.79
CA LEU A 240 -9.90 8.96 -6.14
C LEU A 240 -10.36 7.61 -6.66
N ALA A 241 -10.33 6.60 -5.78
CA ALA A 241 -10.65 5.23 -6.11
C ALA A 241 -11.22 4.45 -4.91
N LYS A 242 -12.00 3.40 -5.20
CA LYS A 242 -12.50 2.42 -4.23
C LYS A 242 -12.15 0.98 -4.63
N GLY A 243 -12.51 0.02 -3.78
CA GLY A 243 -12.31 -1.39 -4.05
C GLY A 243 -10.87 -1.84 -3.90
N VAL A 244 -10.12 -1.24 -2.97
CA VAL A 244 -8.74 -1.66 -2.64
C VAL A 244 -8.77 -2.77 -1.59
N ARG A 245 -7.95 -3.82 -1.75
CA ARG A 245 -7.71 -4.87 -0.74
C ARG A 245 -6.57 -4.49 0.21
N ASN A 246 -5.33 -4.67 -0.23
CA ASN A 246 -4.12 -4.26 0.47
C ASN A 246 -3.16 -3.65 -0.56
N ILE A 247 -2.53 -2.52 -0.23
CA ILE A 247 -1.92 -1.61 -1.21
C ILE A 247 -0.52 -1.14 -0.75
N PRO A 248 0.55 -1.32 -1.56
CA PRO A 248 1.90 -0.82 -1.25
C PRO A 248 2.09 0.64 -1.70
N GLY A 249 1.03 1.45 -1.57
CA GLY A 249 1.00 2.85 -1.98
C GLY A 249 0.59 3.08 -3.45
N ILE A 250 0.75 4.33 -3.87
CA ILE A 250 0.45 4.83 -5.22
C ILE A 250 1.68 5.57 -5.75
N SER A 251 2.01 5.37 -7.01
CA SER A 251 3.10 6.10 -7.68
C SER A 251 2.62 6.82 -8.94
N PHE A 252 3.31 7.89 -9.31
CA PHE A 252 2.93 8.78 -10.40
C PHE A 252 4.07 8.84 -11.41
N GLN A 253 3.78 8.61 -12.68
CA GLN A 253 4.74 8.77 -13.77
C GLN A 253 4.30 9.92 -14.65
N LYS A 254 5.18 10.90 -14.84
CA LYS A 254 4.94 11.99 -15.80
C LYS A 254 5.01 11.45 -17.23
N PHE A 255 3.95 11.68 -18.00
CA PHE A 255 3.85 11.33 -19.41
C PHE A 255 3.31 12.52 -20.19
N PHE A 256 4.19 13.20 -20.92
CA PHE A 256 3.92 14.51 -21.54
C PHE A 256 3.36 15.51 -20.51
N ASN A 257 2.10 15.92 -20.67
CA ASN A 257 1.41 16.90 -19.82
C ASN A 257 0.42 16.24 -18.83
N GLN A 258 0.51 14.91 -18.64
CA GLN A 258 -0.38 14.14 -17.77
C GLN A 258 0.45 13.25 -16.84
N TYR A 259 -0.19 12.68 -15.81
CA TYR A 259 0.44 11.66 -14.98
C TYR A 259 -0.35 10.37 -15.02
N ILE A 260 0.39 9.28 -15.23
CA ILE A 260 -0.14 7.93 -15.07
C ILE A 260 0.03 7.56 -13.60
N LYS A 261 -1.06 7.09 -12.98
CA LYS A 261 -1.04 6.54 -11.63
C LYS A 261 -0.84 5.05 -11.74
N TYR A 262 0.05 4.49 -10.92
CA TYR A 262 0.20 3.06 -10.76
C TYR A 262 -0.16 2.65 -9.34
N VAL A 263 -0.95 1.59 -9.24
CA VAL A 263 -1.45 1.05 -7.97
C VAL A 263 -1.28 -0.46 -7.97
N GLY A 264 -0.59 -0.96 -6.97
CA GLY A 264 -0.53 -2.38 -6.66
C GLY A 264 -1.66 -2.82 -5.75
N ILE A 265 -2.22 -4.00 -5.99
CA ILE A 265 -3.14 -4.66 -5.05
C ILE A 265 -2.63 -6.07 -4.79
N VAL A 266 -2.37 -6.38 -3.51
CA VAL A 266 -2.04 -7.73 -3.05
C VAL A 266 -3.30 -8.58 -3.06
N GLY A 267 -3.25 -9.71 -3.75
CA GLY A 267 -4.33 -10.69 -3.83
C GLY A 267 -4.57 -11.46 -2.53
N GLN A 268 -5.64 -12.25 -2.52
CA GLN A 268 -5.98 -13.15 -1.43
C GLN A 268 -5.31 -14.51 -1.62
N ASP A 269 -5.71 -15.26 -2.64
CA ASP A 269 -5.25 -16.65 -2.85
C ASP A 269 -4.90 -16.94 -4.32
N LEU A 270 -5.20 -16.04 -5.26
CA LEU A 270 -5.10 -16.30 -6.70
C LEU A 270 -4.05 -15.44 -7.39
N ALA A 271 -4.09 -14.12 -7.17
CA ALA A 271 -3.33 -13.18 -7.99
C ALA A 271 -3.10 -11.83 -7.33
N GLU A 272 -1.88 -11.35 -7.42
CA GLU A 272 -1.55 -9.94 -7.29
C GLU A 272 -1.77 -9.21 -8.61
N SER A 273 -2.02 -7.91 -8.51
CA SER A 273 -2.46 -7.11 -9.64
C SER A 273 -1.86 -5.72 -9.61
N LEU A 274 -1.41 -5.27 -10.77
CA LEU A 274 -0.99 -3.89 -10.98
C LEU A 274 -2.03 -3.20 -11.84
N TYR A 275 -2.48 -2.02 -11.42
CA TYR A 275 -3.42 -1.18 -12.13
C TYR A 275 -2.75 0.11 -12.57
N SER A 276 -3.26 0.67 -13.66
CA SER A 276 -2.86 2.00 -14.13
C SER A 276 -4.05 2.79 -14.65
N PHE A 277 -4.09 4.09 -14.36
CA PHE A 277 -5.11 4.98 -14.90
C PHE A 277 -4.56 6.40 -15.09
N ILE A 278 -5.12 7.10 -16.08
CA ILE A 278 -4.81 8.50 -16.40
C ILE A 278 -6.06 9.35 -16.18
N PHE A 279 -7.18 8.93 -16.77
CA PHE A 279 -8.48 9.58 -16.68
C PHE A 279 -9.28 9.00 -15.51
N TYR A 280 -9.82 9.88 -14.68
CA TYR A 280 -10.63 9.55 -13.52
C TYR A 280 -11.50 10.75 -13.16
N LYS A 281 -12.66 10.49 -12.56
CA LYS A 281 -13.53 11.48 -11.95
C LYS A 281 -13.58 11.22 -10.44
N PRO A 282 -12.79 11.96 -9.65
CA PRO A 282 -12.76 11.76 -8.22
C PRO A 282 -14.03 12.31 -7.57
N LYS A 283 -14.39 11.76 -6.41
CA LYS A 283 -15.65 12.08 -5.70
C LYS A 283 -15.37 12.83 -4.41
N PRO A 284 -15.79 14.10 -4.27
CA PRO A 284 -15.73 14.80 -3.00
C PRO A 284 -16.50 14.02 -1.93
N VAL A 285 -15.94 13.93 -0.72
CA VAL A 285 -16.59 13.17 0.36
C VAL A 285 -17.96 13.73 0.72
N THR A 286 -18.13 15.06 0.68
CA THR A 286 -19.43 15.71 0.88
C THR A 286 -20.48 15.26 -0.12
N GLN A 287 -20.10 15.00 -1.38
CA GLN A 287 -20.99 14.46 -2.40
C GLN A 287 -21.36 13.01 -2.09
N LEU A 288 -20.39 12.16 -1.73
CA LEU A 288 -20.67 10.76 -1.37
C LEU A 288 -21.68 10.64 -0.22
N ILE A 289 -21.57 11.52 0.77
CA ILE A 289 -22.51 11.58 1.90
C ILE A 289 -23.90 12.04 1.43
N GLN A 290 -23.96 13.07 0.59
CA GLN A 290 -25.24 13.55 0.04
C GLN A 290 -25.94 12.48 -0.79
N ASP A 291 -25.23 11.80 -1.69
CA ASP A 291 -25.77 10.75 -2.55
C ASP A 291 -26.31 9.58 -1.69
N ALA A 292 -25.58 9.20 -0.64
CA ALA A 292 -26.02 8.14 0.27
C ALA A 292 -27.27 8.53 1.09
N LEU A 293 -27.37 9.78 1.54
CA LEU A 293 -28.56 10.29 2.25
C LEU A 293 -29.78 10.38 1.32
N ALA A 294 -29.55 10.72 0.05
CA ALA A 294 -30.60 10.80 -0.96
C ALA A 294 -31.05 9.42 -1.49
N GLN A 295 -30.34 8.34 -1.16
CA GLN A 295 -30.52 7.01 -1.74
C GLN A 295 -30.49 7.05 -3.28
N SER A 296 -29.74 7.99 -3.85
CA SER A 296 -29.58 8.12 -5.30
C SER A 296 -28.58 7.08 -5.82
N GLU A 297 -28.84 6.54 -7.01
CA GLU A 297 -27.81 5.78 -7.72
C GLU A 297 -26.61 6.71 -8.00
N PRO A 298 -25.41 6.38 -7.51
CA PRO A 298 -24.24 7.21 -7.75
C PRO A 298 -23.87 7.17 -9.24
N ASP A 299 -23.64 8.34 -9.84
CA ASP A 299 -23.03 8.43 -11.17
C ASP A 299 -21.55 8.02 -11.08
N ASP A 300 -21.28 6.72 -11.18
CA ASP A 300 -19.94 6.16 -11.09
C ASP A 300 -19.14 6.26 -12.42
N ASP A 301 -19.65 6.96 -13.45
CA ASP A 301 -18.95 7.11 -14.72
C ASP A 301 -17.59 7.82 -14.56
N GLY A 302 -16.51 7.06 -14.76
CA GLY A 302 -15.13 7.51 -14.62
C GLY A 302 -14.60 7.50 -13.19
N PHE A 303 -15.38 7.08 -12.18
CA PHE A 303 -14.87 6.84 -10.84
C PHE A 303 -14.13 5.50 -10.78
N ILE A 304 -12.90 5.50 -10.25
CA ILE A 304 -12.07 4.29 -10.30
C ILE A 304 -12.55 3.29 -9.23
N ASN A 305 -12.85 2.07 -9.66
CA ASN A 305 -13.15 0.94 -8.79
C ASN A 305 -12.25 -0.24 -9.16
N PHE A 306 -11.47 -0.79 -8.25
CA PHE A 306 -10.64 -1.97 -8.56
C PHE A 306 -11.39 -3.30 -8.42
N GLY A 307 -12.62 -3.27 -7.88
CA GLY A 307 -13.52 -4.43 -7.82
C GLY A 307 -13.28 -5.40 -6.66
N TRP A 308 -12.33 -5.12 -5.75
CA TRP A 308 -12.16 -5.96 -4.55
C TRP A 308 -13.43 -5.89 -3.70
N ARG A 309 -14.22 -6.94 -3.79
CA ARG A 309 -14.31 -8.09 -2.85
C ARG A 309 -14.67 -9.31 -3.69
N GLY A 310 -15.48 -9.09 -4.73
CA GLY A 310 -15.86 -10.06 -5.76
C GLY A 310 -14.81 -10.32 -6.84
N TRP A 311 -13.81 -9.47 -7.01
CA TRP A 311 -12.74 -9.63 -8.00
C TRP A 311 -11.34 -9.60 -7.38
N GLU A 312 -10.51 -10.52 -7.83
CA GLU A 312 -9.08 -10.60 -7.55
C GLU A 312 -8.32 -10.51 -8.89
N GLY A 313 -7.86 -9.29 -9.20
CA GLY A 313 -7.29 -8.96 -10.51
C GLY A 313 -8.31 -9.09 -11.65
N SER A 314 -8.03 -9.99 -12.59
CA SER A 314 -8.93 -10.25 -13.72
C SER A 314 -10.00 -11.30 -13.44
N PHE A 315 -9.90 -12.05 -12.34
CA PHE A 315 -10.76 -13.19 -12.06
C PHE A 315 -11.67 -12.91 -10.87
N PRO A 316 -12.84 -13.55 -10.80
CA PRO A 316 -13.64 -13.53 -9.57
C PRO A 316 -12.83 -14.09 -8.40
N THR A 317 -12.97 -13.49 -7.22
CA THR A 317 -12.29 -13.93 -6.01
C THR A 317 -12.69 -15.38 -5.68
N PRO A 318 -11.76 -16.35 -5.70
CA PRO A 318 -12.07 -17.73 -5.37
C PRO A 318 -11.94 -17.98 -3.87
N ILE A 319 -12.66 -18.97 -3.37
CA ILE A 319 -12.37 -19.65 -2.11
C ILE A 319 -11.67 -20.94 -2.49
N ILE A 320 -10.41 -21.10 -2.09
CA ILE A 320 -9.59 -22.26 -2.45
C ILE A 320 -9.51 -23.22 -1.26
N ARG A 321 -9.77 -24.51 -1.51
CA ARG A 321 -9.66 -25.59 -0.50
C ARG A 321 -8.96 -26.80 -1.11
N ALA A 322 -8.17 -27.51 -0.31
CA ALA A 322 -7.60 -28.78 -0.75
C ALA A 322 -8.70 -29.83 -0.94
N CYS A 323 -8.63 -30.58 -2.03
CA CYS A 323 -9.56 -31.69 -2.29
C CYS A 323 -9.33 -32.83 -1.29
N SER A 324 -10.39 -33.27 -0.60
CA SER A 324 -10.32 -34.33 0.41
C SER A 324 -9.82 -35.67 -0.13
N ALA A 325 -10.10 -35.97 -1.41
CA ALA A 325 -9.67 -37.20 -2.07
C ALA A 325 -8.24 -37.15 -2.62
N ASN A 326 -7.69 -35.96 -2.86
CA ASN A 326 -6.34 -35.77 -3.38
C ASN A 326 -5.84 -34.37 -3.00
N THR A 327 -4.91 -34.31 -2.04
CA THR A 327 -4.35 -33.05 -1.54
C THR A 327 -3.51 -32.29 -2.56
N ASN A 328 -3.15 -32.91 -3.69
CA ASN A 328 -2.45 -32.25 -4.80
C ASN A 328 -3.42 -31.51 -5.74
N LEU A 329 -4.72 -31.58 -5.48
CA LEU A 329 -5.75 -30.86 -6.23
C LEU A 329 -6.46 -29.88 -5.31
N ASN A 330 -6.84 -28.74 -5.88
CA ASN A 330 -7.58 -27.69 -5.20
C ASN A 330 -9.01 -27.60 -5.76
N GLU A 331 -9.99 -27.57 -4.86
CA GLU A 331 -11.35 -27.11 -5.14
C GLU A 331 -11.36 -25.58 -5.09
N LYS A 332 -11.83 -24.94 -6.16
CA LYS A 332 -11.97 -23.48 -6.25
C LYS A 332 -13.46 -23.15 -6.33
N THR A 333 -14.02 -22.62 -5.25
CA THR A 333 -15.41 -22.17 -5.22
C THR A 333 -15.47 -20.68 -5.48
N ILE A 334 -16.13 -20.28 -6.57
CA ILE A 334 -16.41 -18.87 -6.85
C ILE A 334 -17.81 -18.56 -6.35
N ALA A 335 -17.91 -17.72 -5.31
CA ALA A 335 -19.17 -17.13 -4.92
C ALA A 335 -19.40 -15.90 -5.81
N TYR A 336 -20.33 -15.99 -6.76
CA TYR A 336 -20.82 -14.79 -7.45
C TYR A 336 -21.75 -14.04 -6.50
N TYR A 337 -21.23 -12.97 -5.90
CA TYR A 337 -22.03 -11.98 -5.21
C TYR A 337 -22.83 -11.16 -6.24
N ASP A 338 -23.99 -10.61 -5.87
CA ASP A 338 -24.65 -9.57 -6.67
C ASP A 338 -23.66 -8.42 -6.97
N GLU A 339 -22.84 -8.08 -5.98
CA GLU A 339 -21.75 -7.12 -6.12
C GLU A 339 -20.70 -7.50 -7.17
N ALA A 340 -20.35 -8.79 -7.32
CA ALA A 340 -19.39 -9.22 -8.34
C ALA A 340 -19.96 -8.97 -9.75
N VAL A 341 -21.28 -9.13 -9.91
CA VAL A 341 -22.01 -8.84 -11.14
C VAL A 341 -22.14 -7.33 -11.36
N GLU A 342 -22.50 -6.57 -10.33
CA GLU A 342 -22.63 -5.11 -10.38
C GLU A 342 -21.30 -4.43 -10.72
N THR A 343 -20.21 -4.86 -10.08
CA THR A 343 -18.87 -4.27 -10.27
C THR A 343 -18.20 -4.69 -11.57
N LEU A 344 -18.67 -5.75 -12.25
CA LEU A 344 -18.07 -6.27 -13.49
C LEU A 344 -17.89 -5.18 -14.56
N ILE A 345 -18.92 -4.35 -14.77
CA ILE A 345 -18.92 -3.31 -15.81
C ILE A 345 -18.32 -1.98 -15.35
N GLN A 346 -18.10 -1.83 -14.04
CA GLN A 346 -17.61 -0.59 -13.42
C GLN A 346 -16.12 -0.67 -13.06
N ARG A 347 -15.58 -1.88 -12.89
CA ARG A 347 -14.21 -2.05 -12.41
C ARG A 347 -13.19 -1.71 -13.47
N LEU A 348 -12.08 -1.14 -13.03
CA LEU A 348 -10.87 -1.01 -13.82
C LEU A 348 -10.24 -2.40 -14.00
N LEU A 349 -9.82 -2.71 -15.22
CA LEU A 349 -9.04 -3.92 -15.48
C LEU A 349 -7.57 -3.67 -15.13
N PRO A 350 -6.88 -4.67 -14.58
CA PRO A 350 -5.46 -4.55 -14.25
C PRO A 350 -4.60 -4.35 -15.51
N LEU A 351 -3.55 -3.54 -15.36
CA LEU A 351 -2.47 -3.41 -16.32
C LEU A 351 -1.71 -4.74 -16.45
N THR A 352 -1.37 -5.38 -15.35
CA THR A 352 -0.78 -6.73 -15.35
C THR A 352 -1.28 -7.53 -14.15
N ASN A 353 -1.33 -8.85 -14.31
CA ASN A 353 -1.57 -9.79 -13.22
C ASN A 353 -0.48 -10.85 -13.23
N TYR A 354 -0.11 -11.30 -12.04
CA TYR A 354 0.68 -12.49 -11.83
C TYR A 354 0.01 -13.35 -10.75
N PHE A 355 0.20 -14.65 -10.83
CA PHE A 355 -0.55 -15.62 -10.05
C PHE A 355 0.33 -16.23 -8.98
N HIS A 356 -0.25 -16.66 -7.86
CA HIS A 356 0.51 -17.41 -6.85
C HIS A 356 1.03 -18.72 -7.46
N GLU A 357 0.21 -19.39 -8.27
CA GLU A 357 0.60 -20.54 -9.08
C GLU A 357 0.71 -20.15 -10.57
N ASP A 358 1.93 -19.86 -11.05
CA ASP A 358 2.20 -19.54 -12.45
C ASP A 358 3.06 -20.61 -13.14
N SER A 359 2.44 -21.39 -14.04
CA SER A 359 3.12 -22.47 -14.77
C SER A 359 3.98 -22.01 -15.95
N ARG A 360 3.99 -20.71 -16.27
CA ARG A 360 4.76 -20.18 -17.40
C ARG A 360 6.26 -20.15 -17.05
N PRO A 361 7.14 -20.63 -17.94
CA PRO A 361 8.55 -20.87 -17.61
C PRO A 361 9.39 -19.61 -17.36
N ASP A 362 8.93 -18.44 -17.81
CA ASP A 362 9.60 -17.15 -17.65
C ASP A 362 8.98 -16.29 -16.54
N LYS A 363 8.08 -16.84 -15.72
CA LYS A 363 7.34 -16.15 -14.66
C LYS A 363 7.67 -16.72 -13.28
N PHE A 364 7.16 -16.06 -12.25
CA PHE A 364 7.26 -16.49 -10.87
C PHE A 364 5.86 -16.50 -10.23
N GLY A 365 5.71 -17.32 -9.19
CA GLY A 365 4.54 -17.32 -8.32
C GLY A 365 4.59 -16.17 -7.32
N GLY A 366 3.55 -15.34 -7.27
CA GLY A 366 3.43 -14.23 -6.34
C GLY A 366 3.15 -14.66 -4.89
N THR A 367 3.49 -13.80 -3.93
CA THR A 367 3.13 -14.01 -2.53
C THR A 367 2.53 -12.77 -1.88
N ALA A 368 3.17 -11.62 -2.10
CA ALA A 368 2.70 -10.33 -1.65
C ALA A 368 3.44 -9.22 -2.39
N LEU A 369 2.72 -8.46 -3.21
CA LEU A 369 3.22 -7.24 -3.84
C LEU A 369 3.61 -6.20 -2.79
N THR A 370 4.89 -5.79 -2.77
CA THR A 370 5.44 -4.90 -1.73
C THR A 370 5.86 -3.52 -2.21
N GLY A 371 5.90 -3.29 -3.53
CA GLY A 371 6.32 -2.01 -4.08
C GLY A 371 5.99 -1.85 -5.54
N VAL A 372 5.67 -0.63 -5.96
CA VAL A 372 5.35 -0.27 -7.35
C VAL A 372 5.91 1.12 -7.65
N GLN A 373 6.93 1.20 -8.50
CA GLN A 373 7.59 2.45 -8.85
C GLN A 373 7.88 2.55 -10.35
N PRO A 374 7.52 3.66 -11.02
CA PRO A 374 7.97 3.91 -12.38
C PRO A 374 9.47 4.19 -12.41
N TYR A 375 10.12 3.81 -13.51
CA TYR A 375 11.52 4.11 -13.78
C TYR A 375 11.66 5.02 -15.01
N MET A 376 12.09 6.24 -14.77
CA MET A 376 12.32 7.29 -15.77
C MET A 376 13.80 7.47 -16.12
N GLY A 377 14.68 6.69 -15.49
CA GLY A 377 16.11 6.70 -15.75
C GLY A 377 16.49 6.04 -17.08
N ASN A 378 17.74 6.27 -17.48
CA ASN A 378 18.34 5.70 -18.68
C ASN A 378 19.56 4.81 -18.39
N GLN A 379 19.92 4.65 -17.11
CA GLN A 379 21.07 3.82 -16.72
C GLN A 379 20.75 2.34 -16.93
N ILE A 380 19.56 1.89 -16.49
CA ILE A 380 19.05 0.55 -16.78
C ILE A 380 18.18 0.62 -18.04
N VAL A 381 18.83 0.61 -19.20
CA VAL A 381 18.21 0.90 -20.51
C VAL A 381 16.92 0.10 -20.76
N ASP A 382 16.91 -1.18 -20.40
CA ASP A 382 15.76 -2.06 -20.65
C ASP A 382 14.53 -1.71 -19.79
N LEU A 383 14.72 -1.04 -18.66
CA LEU A 383 13.66 -0.58 -17.76
C LEU A 383 13.14 0.82 -18.11
N ALA A 384 13.80 1.58 -18.97
CA ALA A 384 13.39 2.95 -19.28
C ALA A 384 11.90 3.05 -19.68
N GLY A 385 11.15 3.89 -18.96
CA GLY A 385 9.72 4.11 -19.13
C GLY A 385 8.82 2.99 -18.61
N SER A 386 9.38 1.99 -17.93
CA SER A 386 8.62 0.88 -17.33
C SER A 386 8.10 1.24 -15.96
N VAL A 387 7.17 0.43 -15.47
CA VAL A 387 6.85 0.34 -14.05
C VAL A 387 7.49 -0.92 -13.48
N VAL A 388 8.28 -0.74 -12.43
CA VAL A 388 8.97 -1.79 -11.69
C VAL A 388 8.17 -2.10 -10.43
N PHE A 389 8.08 -3.38 -10.10
CA PHE A 389 7.40 -3.83 -8.90
C PHE A 389 8.18 -4.95 -8.20
N SER A 390 7.95 -5.09 -6.90
CA SER A 390 8.56 -6.12 -6.07
C SER A 390 7.50 -7.01 -5.44
N ASP A 391 7.85 -8.28 -5.27
CA ASP A 391 7.11 -9.22 -4.45
C ASP A 391 7.98 -9.70 -3.29
N LEU A 392 7.36 -9.86 -2.12
CA LEU A 392 7.97 -10.24 -0.85
C LEU A 392 8.86 -11.48 -0.98
N ALA A 393 8.37 -12.49 -1.70
CA ALA A 393 9.02 -13.77 -1.89
C ALA A 393 8.60 -14.40 -3.22
N ARG A 394 9.45 -15.23 -3.80
CA ARG A 394 8.99 -16.18 -4.82
C ARG A 394 8.26 -17.32 -4.13
N ASP A 395 7.06 -17.63 -4.62
CA ASP A 395 6.38 -18.87 -4.26
C ASP A 395 7.06 -20.05 -5.00
N GLU A 396 8.23 -20.44 -4.49
CA GLU A 396 8.91 -21.67 -4.89
C GLU A 396 8.68 -22.66 -3.74
N GLU A 397 8.20 -23.88 -4.02
CA GLU A 397 7.95 -24.97 -3.04
C GLU A 397 9.21 -25.39 -2.21
N SER A 398 10.32 -24.67 -2.34
CA SER A 398 11.60 -24.94 -1.71
C SER A 398 11.68 -24.36 -0.29
N PRO A 399 12.29 -25.09 0.67
CA PRO A 399 12.59 -24.55 1.99
C PRO A 399 13.60 -23.39 1.89
N PRO A 400 13.74 -22.57 2.96
CA PRO A 400 14.67 -21.45 3.01
C PRO A 400 16.08 -21.78 2.47
N PRO A 401 16.76 -20.80 1.83
CA PRO A 401 16.52 -19.37 1.95
C PRO A 401 15.47 -18.83 0.97
N VAL A 402 14.53 -18.03 1.51
CA VAL A 402 13.51 -17.34 0.71
C VAL A 402 14.14 -16.10 0.06
N ARG A 403 13.72 -15.79 -1.17
CA ARG A 403 14.15 -14.62 -1.94
C ARG A 403 12.95 -13.87 -2.48
N GLY A 404 12.93 -12.57 -2.27
CA GLY A 404 12.05 -11.66 -3.00
C GLY A 404 12.40 -11.59 -4.47
N VAL A 405 11.53 -10.98 -5.25
CA VAL A 405 11.69 -10.87 -6.70
C VAL A 405 11.29 -9.49 -7.18
N LEU A 406 12.01 -9.02 -8.19
CA LEU A 406 11.69 -7.82 -8.92
C LEU A 406 11.14 -8.20 -10.29
N ALA A 407 10.20 -7.41 -10.77
CA ALA A 407 9.65 -7.54 -12.10
C ALA A 407 9.25 -6.18 -12.66
N TYR A 408 8.94 -6.14 -13.95
CA TYR A 408 8.55 -4.92 -14.61
C TYR A 408 7.52 -5.18 -15.69
N THR A 409 6.70 -4.17 -15.95
CA THR A 409 5.81 -4.15 -17.10
C THR A 409 5.83 -2.75 -17.73
N LYS A 410 5.17 -2.61 -18.88
CA LYS A 410 5.06 -1.34 -19.60
C LYS A 410 3.60 -1.15 -19.97
N ILE A 411 3.12 0.09 -19.96
CA ILE A 411 1.83 0.40 -20.55
C ILE A 411 1.87 0.12 -22.04
N THR A 412 0.84 -0.55 -22.53
CA THR A 412 0.64 -0.80 -23.95
C THR A 412 -0.45 0.10 -24.49
N ASP A 413 -0.30 0.56 -25.74
CA ASP A 413 -1.31 1.36 -26.46
C ASP A 413 -2.61 0.57 -26.78
N VAL A 414 -2.66 -0.69 -26.40
CA VAL A 414 -3.79 -1.60 -26.62
C VAL A 414 -4.53 -1.78 -25.30
N CYS A 415 -5.87 -1.73 -25.30
CA CYS A 415 -6.72 -2.05 -24.15
C CYS A 415 -6.69 -3.56 -23.80
N LYS A 416 -5.50 -4.10 -23.55
CA LYS A 416 -5.25 -5.48 -23.13
C LYS A 416 -4.29 -5.46 -21.95
N PRO A 417 -4.41 -6.42 -21.02
CA PRO A 417 -3.40 -6.61 -19.99
C PRO A 417 -2.03 -6.83 -20.63
N SER A 418 -1.04 -6.12 -20.09
CA SER A 418 0.37 -6.30 -20.38
C SER A 418 0.90 -7.54 -19.68
N ASP A 419 1.81 -8.24 -20.33
CA ASP A 419 2.64 -9.25 -19.66
C ASP A 419 3.73 -8.55 -18.83
N PHE A 420 4.47 -9.30 -18.02
CA PHE A 420 5.60 -8.76 -17.24
C PHE A 420 6.90 -9.51 -17.55
N GLY A 421 8.03 -8.87 -17.29
CA GLY A 421 9.35 -9.50 -17.32
C GLY A 421 9.95 -9.57 -15.91
N VAL A 422 10.76 -10.59 -15.64
CA VAL A 422 11.44 -10.75 -14.35
C VAL A 422 12.79 -10.02 -14.39
N ILE A 423 13.13 -9.36 -13.27
CA ILE A 423 14.41 -8.73 -13.04
C ILE A 423 15.21 -9.65 -12.10
N GLU A 424 16.29 -10.22 -12.63
CA GLU A 424 17.24 -11.03 -11.90
C GLU A 424 18.26 -10.13 -11.19
N THR A 425 18.39 -10.28 -9.87
CA THR A 425 19.37 -9.57 -9.05
C THR A 425 20.57 -10.47 -8.77
N ASP A 426 21.79 -9.97 -8.94
CA ASP A 426 22.99 -10.81 -8.81
C ASP A 426 23.70 -10.73 -7.44
N TYR A 427 23.04 -10.18 -6.43
CA TYR A 427 23.58 -10.04 -5.09
C TYR A 427 23.59 -11.38 -4.32
N ASN A 428 24.74 -11.72 -3.75
CA ASN A 428 24.89 -12.94 -2.96
C ASN A 428 24.48 -12.72 -1.50
N PHE A 429 23.22 -13.03 -1.19
CA PHE A 429 22.68 -13.03 0.17
C PHE A 429 23.14 -14.23 1.04
N GLY A 430 23.98 -15.12 0.51
CA GLY A 430 24.46 -16.31 1.20
C GLY A 430 23.33 -17.27 1.57
N THR A 431 23.36 -17.80 2.80
CA THR A 431 22.37 -18.76 3.31
C THR A 431 21.19 -18.10 4.05
N LYS A 432 21.19 -16.77 4.21
CA LYS A 432 20.10 -16.04 4.88
C LYS A 432 18.92 -15.88 3.95
N SER A 433 17.69 -15.75 4.43
CA SER A 433 16.56 -15.28 3.62
C SER A 433 16.70 -13.79 3.29
N ALA A 434 16.03 -13.32 2.23
CA ALA A 434 16.01 -11.93 1.80
C ALA A 434 14.63 -11.60 1.20
N TYR A 435 13.74 -11.07 2.04
CA TYR A 435 12.39 -10.65 1.66
C TYR A 435 12.44 -9.23 1.09
N TYR A 436 11.81 -8.99 -0.06
CA TYR A 436 11.78 -7.65 -0.68
C TYR A 436 10.57 -6.89 -0.17
N VAL A 437 10.76 -5.92 0.70
CA VAL A 437 9.67 -5.37 1.55
C VAL A 437 9.16 -4.00 1.12
N THR A 438 9.91 -3.26 0.31
CA THR A 438 9.47 -1.94 -0.21
C THR A 438 10.33 -1.47 -1.39
N LEU A 439 9.77 -0.60 -2.24
CA LEU A 439 10.46 0.08 -3.33
C LEU A 439 10.31 1.60 -3.20
N GLY A 440 11.41 2.32 -3.44
CA GLY A 440 11.44 3.78 -3.53
C GLY A 440 12.19 4.27 -4.76
N THR A 441 12.11 5.56 -5.02
CA THR A 441 12.86 6.24 -6.09
C THR A 441 13.43 7.55 -5.57
N ASN A 442 14.36 8.13 -6.33
CA ASN A 442 14.67 9.55 -6.21
C ASN A 442 13.54 10.41 -6.82
N LEU A 443 13.61 11.74 -6.67
CA LEU A 443 12.56 12.69 -7.05
C LEU A 443 12.24 12.63 -8.56
N ASP A 444 13.27 12.49 -9.39
CA ASP A 444 13.14 12.39 -10.84
C ASP A 444 12.91 10.95 -11.35
N GLN A 445 12.82 9.97 -10.44
CA GLN A 445 12.57 8.56 -10.75
C GLN A 445 13.64 7.92 -11.65
N THR A 446 14.87 8.44 -11.58
CA THR A 446 16.04 7.99 -12.36
C THR A 446 16.89 6.94 -11.64
N SER A 447 16.73 6.80 -10.33
CA SER A 447 17.30 5.75 -9.48
C SER A 447 16.18 5.01 -8.74
N LEU A 448 16.39 3.71 -8.51
CA LEU A 448 15.49 2.85 -7.74
C LEU A 448 16.19 2.36 -6.48
N TYR A 449 15.43 2.30 -5.38
CA TYR A 449 15.88 1.78 -4.10
C TYR A 449 15.02 0.60 -3.68
N LEU A 450 15.65 -0.44 -3.16
CA LEU A 450 15.01 -1.65 -2.66
C LEU A 450 15.29 -1.83 -1.17
N GLY A 451 14.22 -1.97 -0.39
CA GLY A 451 14.32 -2.43 1.00
C GLY A 451 14.25 -3.95 1.06
N VAL A 452 15.22 -4.57 1.74
CA VAL A 452 15.28 -6.01 1.95
C VAL A 452 15.32 -6.31 3.44
N TYR A 453 14.61 -7.35 3.88
CA TYR A 453 14.61 -7.82 5.27
C TYR A 453 14.96 -9.30 5.38
N GLY A 454 15.62 -9.71 6.46
CA GLY A 454 16.06 -11.09 6.66
C GLY A 454 14.98 -12.06 7.17
N SER A 455 13.81 -11.56 7.60
CA SER A 455 12.75 -12.33 8.25
C SER A 455 11.36 -11.80 7.89
N THR A 456 10.30 -12.58 8.13
CA THR A 456 8.90 -12.07 8.15
C THR A 456 8.46 -11.68 9.56
N ASN A 457 9.31 -11.91 10.57
CA ASN A 457 9.06 -11.54 11.94
C ASN A 457 9.54 -10.10 12.21
N VAL A 458 8.61 -9.22 12.56
CA VAL A 458 8.86 -7.80 12.86
C VAL A 458 9.65 -7.59 14.15
N THR A 459 9.74 -8.61 15.02
CA THR A 459 10.55 -8.57 16.25
C THR A 459 11.99 -9.00 16.02
N ASP A 460 12.34 -9.50 14.84
CA ASP A 460 13.73 -9.80 14.49
C ASP A 460 14.42 -8.50 14.10
N TYR A 461 14.98 -7.79 15.08
CA TYR A 461 15.53 -6.46 14.87
C TYR A 461 16.78 -6.43 13.98
N ASN A 462 16.97 -5.29 13.30
CA ASN A 462 18.17 -4.95 12.55
C ASN A 462 18.56 -5.96 11.45
N GLN A 463 17.56 -6.60 10.82
CA GLN A 463 17.77 -7.53 9.70
C GLN A 463 17.64 -6.86 8.32
N GLY A 464 17.51 -5.55 8.28
CA GLY A 464 17.23 -4.77 7.09
C GLY A 464 18.47 -4.28 6.36
N THR A 465 18.39 -4.21 5.05
CA THR A 465 19.39 -3.60 4.18
C THR A 465 18.69 -2.84 3.07
N ILE A 466 19.17 -1.62 2.77
CA ILE A 466 18.70 -0.82 1.65
C ILE A 466 19.72 -0.91 0.53
N PHE A 467 19.23 -1.16 -0.67
CA PHE A 467 20.03 -1.26 -1.88
C PHE A 467 19.64 -0.18 -2.89
N GLU A 468 20.61 0.34 -3.63
CA GLU A 468 20.36 0.94 -4.94
C GLU A 468 20.34 -0.18 -5.99
N ILE A 469 19.38 -0.12 -6.91
CA ILE A 469 19.33 -1.01 -8.07
C ILE A 469 20.12 -0.33 -9.20
N VAL A 470 21.20 -0.96 -9.65
CA VAL A 470 22.12 -0.41 -10.66
C VAL A 470 22.27 -1.37 -11.85
N PRO A 471 22.72 -0.88 -13.03
CA PRO A 471 22.72 -1.65 -14.29
C PRO A 471 23.59 -2.89 -14.29
#